data_AF-A0A3A4N8S7-F1
#
_entry.id   AF-A0A3A4N8S7-F1
#
_cell.length_a   1.000
_cell.length_b   1.000
_cell.length_c   1.000
_cell.angle_alpha   90.00
_cell.angle_beta   90.00
_cell.angle_gamma   90.00
#
_symmetry.space_group_name_H-M   'P 1'
#
loop_
_entity.id
_entity.type
_entity.pdbx_description
1 polymer ?
#
loop_
_entity_poly.entity_id
_entity_poly.type
_entity_poly.pdbx_seq_one_letter_code
_entity_poly.pdbx_strand_id
1 'polypeptide(L)'
;MEEKASRPIKSKLVLALSIIGLIVVILALPITVLLISGPILLGGRLPSELIGPLTLVLSTVGRISLYMHALALSFGVTAIIVAFFKKATKTTPFIAVALILISFGITFAGKASSATSLTASGADLQQLQAMLRGVSNVTTATTPLMKAAEAGRTEEVKALLRDGADPYVKSGFLTAGGLAVKNGHIETVEAFLEEDAVANDKGYLGELLLVAATENQLDIAGMLLDNGAETGKTDVMGMPPLMHAVDMQNWQMADLLLESGADVNFKNRMGWNVLTMAVLDENAQMVEKFLDYGADINVRSAEGWTPLMAACNVGNTQIAELLISRGADMNIRDKNGHTAMGWAAHKGHIDVVRALQSAGARE
;
A
#
# COMPACT_ATOMS: atom_id res chain seq x y z
N MET A 1 -47.37 -8.18 -13.62
CA MET A 1 -47.37 -8.52 -12.19
C MET A 1 -46.68 -9.85 -12.05
N GLU A 2 -45.41 -9.86 -11.63
CA GLU A 2 -44.69 -10.98 -10.98
C GLU A 2 -43.19 -10.71 -11.09
N GLU A 3 -42.62 -10.00 -10.10
CA GLU A 3 -41.24 -10.25 -9.67
C GLU A 3 -40.97 -9.57 -8.31
N LYS A 4 -41.75 -9.93 -7.28
CA LYS A 4 -41.54 -9.42 -5.91
C LYS A 4 -41.26 -10.51 -4.87
N ALA A 5 -40.90 -11.72 -5.29
CA ALA A 5 -40.84 -12.87 -4.38
C ALA A 5 -39.45 -13.52 -4.15
N SER A 6 -38.36 -13.11 -4.81
CA SER A 6 -37.04 -13.80 -4.67
C SER A 6 -36.06 -13.17 -3.64
N ARG A 7 -36.39 -12.00 -3.07
CA ARG A 7 -35.44 -11.25 -2.21
C ARG A 7 -35.29 -11.65 -0.73
N PRO A 8 -36.18 -12.42 -0.06
CA PRO A 8 -35.99 -12.70 1.38
C PRO A 8 -35.17 -13.96 1.69
N ILE A 9 -34.93 -14.84 0.71
CA ILE A 9 -34.27 -16.15 0.96
C ILE A 9 -32.74 -15.99 0.98
N LYS A 10 -32.17 -15.18 0.07
CA LYS A 10 -30.71 -14.98 -0.02
C LYS A 10 -30.13 -14.22 1.18
N SER A 11 -30.85 -13.25 1.75
CA SER A 11 -30.38 -12.53 2.96
C SER A 11 -30.45 -13.39 4.21
N LYS A 12 -31.48 -14.22 4.35
CA LYS A 12 -31.62 -15.17 5.46
C LYS A 12 -30.59 -16.29 5.41
N LEU A 13 -30.23 -16.78 4.22
CA LEU A 13 -29.20 -17.79 4.05
C LEU A 13 -27.80 -17.24 4.39
N VAL A 14 -27.49 -16.02 3.97
CA VAL A 14 -26.21 -15.36 4.29
C VAL A 14 -26.11 -15.09 5.80
N LEU A 15 -27.18 -14.60 6.42
CA LEU A 15 -27.21 -14.38 7.86
C LEU A 15 -27.09 -15.70 8.64
N ALA A 16 -27.77 -16.76 8.20
CA ALA A 16 -27.68 -18.09 8.80
C ALA A 16 -26.25 -18.67 8.72
N LEU A 17 -25.58 -18.52 7.57
CA LEU A 17 -24.20 -18.99 7.40
C LEU A 17 -23.20 -18.20 8.26
N SER A 18 -23.38 -16.87 8.42
CA SER A 18 -22.56 -16.08 9.34
C SER A 18 -22.78 -16.44 10.81
N ILE A 19 -24.03 -16.71 11.23
CA ILE A 19 -24.34 -17.14 12.60
C ILE A 19 -23.77 -18.52 12.88
N ILE A 20 -23.87 -19.46 11.94
CA ILE A 20 -23.26 -20.80 12.07
C ILE A 20 -21.73 -20.69 12.19
N GLY A 21 -21.08 -19.83 11.40
CA GLY A 21 -19.64 -19.57 11.51
C GLY A 21 -19.25 -19.04 12.89
N LEU A 22 -20.02 -18.09 13.44
CA LEU A 22 -19.77 -17.53 14.76
C LEU A 22 -19.97 -18.56 15.89
N ILE A 23 -21.02 -19.40 15.80
CA ILE A 23 -21.29 -20.46 16.77
C ILE A 23 -20.17 -21.51 16.77
N VAL A 24 -19.64 -21.89 15.59
CA VAL A 24 -18.52 -22.84 15.48
C VAL A 24 -17.26 -22.28 16.13
N VAL A 25 -16.96 -20.98 15.96
CA VAL A 25 -15.82 -20.31 16.61
C VAL A 25 -15.98 -20.28 18.12
N ILE A 26 -17.17 -19.90 18.61
CA ILE A 26 -17.47 -19.80 20.05
C ILE A 26 -17.46 -21.18 20.72
N LEU A 27 -17.85 -22.25 20.03
CA LEU A 27 -17.82 -23.62 20.57
C LEU A 27 -16.43 -24.29 20.48
N ALA A 28 -15.61 -23.92 19.49
CA ALA A 28 -14.27 -24.48 19.31
C ALA A 28 -13.26 -23.94 20.34
N LEU A 29 -13.37 -22.66 20.70
CA LEU A 29 -12.49 -21.98 21.66
C LEU A 29 -12.45 -22.67 23.05
N PRO A 30 -13.60 -22.95 23.71
CA PRO A 30 -13.63 -23.64 25.00
C PRO A 30 -13.04 -25.04 24.96
N ILE A 31 -13.27 -25.80 23.88
CA ILE A 31 -12.74 -27.17 23.72
C ILE A 31 -11.22 -27.14 23.57
N THR A 32 -10.68 -26.20 22.79
CA THR A 32 -9.23 -26.02 22.66
C THR A 32 -8.59 -25.56 23.97
N VAL A 33 -9.25 -24.67 24.72
CA VAL A 33 -8.78 -24.23 26.04
C VAL A 33 -8.83 -25.40 27.04
N LEU A 34 -9.89 -26.21 27.06
CA LEU A 34 -10.02 -27.38 27.95
C LEU A 34 -8.94 -28.44 27.67
N LEU A 35 -8.62 -28.69 26.40
CA LEU A 35 -7.59 -29.64 25.97
C LEU A 35 -6.17 -29.20 26.33
N ILE A 36 -5.91 -27.89 26.32
CA ILE A 36 -4.60 -27.31 26.67
C ILE A 36 -4.45 -27.18 28.19
N SER A 37 -5.51 -26.77 28.90
CA SER A 37 -5.46 -26.45 30.34
C SER A 37 -5.76 -27.64 31.26
N GLY A 38 -6.51 -28.66 30.80
CA GLY A 38 -6.84 -29.85 31.59
C GLY A 38 -5.63 -30.64 32.12
N PRO A 39 -4.58 -30.88 31.30
CA PRO A 39 -3.35 -31.55 31.76
C PRO A 39 -2.52 -30.70 32.74
N ILE A 40 -2.57 -29.37 32.58
CA ILE A 40 -1.83 -28.40 33.40
C ILE A 40 -2.48 -28.25 34.80
N LEU A 41 -3.82 -28.33 34.88
CA LEU A 41 -4.58 -28.22 36.13
C LEU A 41 -4.58 -29.50 36.99
N LEU A 42 -4.37 -30.68 36.39
CA LEU A 42 -4.41 -31.98 37.10
C LEU A 42 -3.02 -32.53 37.47
N GLY A 43 -1.94 -31.78 37.21
CA GLY A 43 -0.57 -32.15 37.62
C GLY A 43 0.01 -33.42 36.96
N GLY A 44 -0.64 -33.94 35.92
CA GLY A 44 -0.20 -35.13 35.19
C GLY A 44 0.56 -34.77 33.91
N ARG A 45 1.74 -35.39 33.68
CA ARG A 45 2.39 -35.38 32.36
C ARG A 45 1.50 -36.12 31.35
N LEU A 46 1.25 -35.51 30.19
CA LEU A 46 0.58 -36.20 29.08
C LEU A 46 1.36 -37.48 28.71
N PRO A 47 0.69 -38.63 28.50
CA PRO A 47 1.34 -39.83 28.00
C PRO A 47 1.99 -39.54 26.64
N SER A 48 3.23 -40.00 26.44
CA SER A 48 4.03 -39.71 25.23
C SER A 48 3.34 -40.14 23.92
N GLU A 49 2.45 -41.12 24.01
CA GLU A 49 1.66 -41.65 22.88
C GLU A 49 0.56 -40.68 22.40
N LEU A 50 0.09 -39.76 23.24
CA LEU A 50 -0.92 -38.76 22.87
C LEU A 50 -0.32 -37.45 22.35
N ILE A 51 0.97 -37.19 22.55
CA ILE A 51 1.62 -35.92 22.17
C ILE A 51 1.57 -35.73 20.66
N GLY A 52 1.88 -36.76 19.87
CA GLY A 52 1.83 -36.70 18.40
C GLY A 52 0.43 -36.38 17.85
N PRO A 53 -0.60 -37.16 18.21
CA PRO A 53 -1.98 -36.89 17.81
C PRO A 53 -2.49 -35.51 18.25
N LEU A 54 -2.20 -35.06 19.48
CA LEU A 54 -2.62 -33.74 19.97
C LEU A 54 -1.96 -32.61 19.19
N THR A 55 -0.66 -32.73 18.88
CA THR A 55 0.07 -31.72 18.11
C THR A 55 -0.47 -31.63 16.69
N LEU A 56 -0.83 -32.76 16.08
CA LEU A 56 -1.46 -32.81 14.77
C LEU A 56 -2.86 -32.18 14.78
N VAL A 57 -3.68 -32.47 15.80
CA VAL A 57 -5.02 -31.89 15.97
C VAL A 57 -4.92 -30.38 16.20
N LEU A 58 -4.03 -29.91 17.08
CA LEU A 58 -3.82 -28.48 17.34
C LEU A 58 -3.28 -27.74 16.10
N SER A 59 -2.35 -28.34 15.35
CA SER A 59 -1.89 -27.81 14.06
C SER A 59 -3.04 -27.71 13.06
N THR A 60 -3.87 -28.74 12.97
CA THR A 60 -4.96 -28.80 11.99
C THR A 60 -6.08 -27.83 12.36
N VAL A 61 -6.46 -27.75 13.64
CA VAL A 61 -7.46 -26.80 14.16
C VAL A 61 -6.94 -25.36 14.08
N GLY A 62 -5.65 -25.12 14.35
CA GLY A 62 -5.01 -23.83 14.17
C GLY A 62 -5.02 -23.39 12.71
N ARG A 63 -4.72 -24.29 11.77
CA ARG A 63 -4.79 -24.03 10.32
C ARG A 63 -6.22 -23.78 9.85
N ILE A 64 -7.20 -24.53 10.35
CA ILE A 64 -8.62 -24.32 10.05
C ILE A 64 -9.10 -22.98 10.62
N SER A 65 -8.69 -22.61 11.84
CA SER A 65 -9.02 -21.31 12.45
C SER A 65 -8.44 -20.13 11.66
N LEU A 66 -7.19 -20.27 11.20
CA LEU A 66 -6.52 -19.28 10.35
C LEU A 66 -7.19 -19.18 8.96
N TYR A 67 -7.56 -20.32 8.37
CA TYR A 67 -8.32 -20.38 7.11
C TYR A 67 -9.71 -19.74 7.26
N MET A 68 -10.41 -19.99 8.36
CA MET A 68 -11.73 -19.42 8.61
C MET A 68 -11.66 -17.92 8.95
N HIS A 69 -10.59 -17.44 9.60
CA HIS A 69 -10.32 -16.01 9.77
C HIS A 69 -10.00 -15.34 8.42
N ALA A 70 -9.13 -15.95 7.61
CA ALA A 70 -8.82 -15.45 6.26
C ALA A 70 -10.06 -15.44 5.36
N LEU A 71 -10.94 -16.44 5.50
CA LEU A 71 -12.22 -16.52 4.79
C LEU A 71 -13.22 -15.48 5.30
N ALA A 72 -13.29 -15.22 6.62
CA ALA A 72 -14.13 -14.18 7.19
C ALA A 72 -13.67 -12.76 6.79
N LEU A 73 -12.36 -12.52 6.75
CA LEU A 73 -11.75 -11.31 6.19
C LEU A 73 -12.04 -11.21 4.69
N SER A 74 -11.97 -12.30 3.93
CA SER A 74 -12.32 -12.28 2.51
C SER A 74 -13.80 -12.00 2.28
N PHE A 75 -14.72 -12.55 3.08
CA PHE A 75 -16.15 -12.24 2.98
C PHE A 75 -16.48 -10.82 3.46
N GLY A 76 -15.81 -10.30 4.49
CA GLY A 76 -15.94 -8.92 4.93
C GLY A 76 -15.46 -7.92 3.87
N VAL A 77 -14.30 -8.20 3.27
CA VAL A 77 -13.74 -7.45 2.14
C VAL A 77 -14.65 -7.59 0.92
N THR A 78 -15.19 -8.78 0.64
CA THR A 78 -16.14 -9.03 -0.46
C THR A 78 -17.47 -8.30 -0.25
N ALA A 79 -17.97 -8.18 0.97
CA ALA A 79 -19.20 -7.42 1.26
C ALA A 79 -19.00 -5.91 1.10
N ILE A 80 -17.83 -5.38 1.50
CA ILE A 80 -17.43 -3.99 1.29
C ILE A 80 -17.25 -3.72 -0.21
N ILE A 81 -16.56 -4.61 -0.91
CA ILE A 81 -16.40 -4.66 -2.37
C ILE A 81 -17.77 -4.68 -3.05
N VAL A 82 -18.70 -5.56 -2.68
CA VAL A 82 -20.04 -5.66 -3.28
C VAL A 82 -20.89 -4.41 -2.97
N ALA A 83 -20.75 -3.81 -1.79
CA ALA A 83 -21.39 -2.52 -1.46
C ALA A 83 -20.81 -1.37 -2.30
N PHE A 84 -19.50 -1.39 -2.57
CA PHE A 84 -18.80 -0.45 -3.44
C PHE A 84 -19.17 -0.66 -4.92
N PHE A 85 -19.32 -1.91 -5.36
CA PHE A 85 -19.64 -2.29 -6.73
C PHE A 85 -21.11 -2.08 -7.10
N LYS A 86 -22.02 -2.01 -6.13
CA LYS A 86 -23.43 -1.64 -6.39
C LYS A 86 -23.59 -0.19 -6.88
N LYS A 87 -22.54 0.63 -6.75
CA LYS A 87 -22.52 2.06 -7.11
C LYS A 87 -21.73 2.37 -8.40
N ALA A 88 -20.97 1.42 -8.94
CA ALA A 88 -20.11 1.64 -10.11
C ALA A 88 -20.67 0.97 -11.37
N THR A 89 -21.17 1.78 -12.31
CA THR A 89 -21.54 1.32 -13.65
C THR A 89 -20.33 1.38 -14.60
N LYS A 90 -20.14 0.28 -15.34
CA LYS A 90 -19.18 0.00 -16.43
C LYS A 90 -17.82 -0.60 -16.04
N THR A 91 -17.48 -1.69 -16.77
CA THR A 91 -16.22 -2.38 -17.16
C THR A 91 -14.91 -2.29 -16.34
N THR A 92 -14.81 -1.43 -15.35
CA THR A 92 -13.72 -1.38 -14.36
C THR A 92 -13.64 -2.56 -13.37
N PRO A 93 -14.69 -3.39 -13.09
CA PRO A 93 -14.64 -4.30 -11.94
C PRO A 93 -13.69 -5.50 -12.12
N PHE A 94 -13.43 -5.95 -13.34
CA PHE A 94 -12.61 -7.15 -13.56
C PHE A 94 -11.10 -6.89 -13.42
N ILE A 95 -10.63 -5.70 -13.81
CA ILE A 95 -9.21 -5.32 -13.69
C ILE A 95 -8.84 -5.11 -12.22
N ALA A 96 -9.75 -4.53 -11.43
CA ALA A 96 -9.53 -4.32 -9.99
C ALA A 96 -9.43 -5.64 -9.21
N VAL A 97 -10.29 -6.62 -9.51
CA VAL A 97 -10.25 -7.95 -8.88
C VAL A 97 -8.97 -8.70 -9.27
N ALA A 98 -8.54 -8.61 -10.53
CA ALA A 98 -7.28 -9.22 -10.98
C ALA A 98 -6.05 -8.59 -10.27
N LEU A 99 -6.01 -7.27 -10.13
CA LEU A 99 -4.91 -6.56 -9.44
C LEU A 99 -4.86 -6.89 -7.93
N ILE A 100 -6.01 -7.04 -7.27
CA ILE A 100 -6.09 -7.45 -5.86
C ILE A 100 -5.63 -8.90 -5.68
N LEU A 101 -5.97 -9.81 -6.58
CA LEU A 101 -5.50 -11.20 -6.50
C LEU A 101 -3.99 -11.33 -6.75
N ILE A 102 -3.42 -10.45 -7.58
CA ILE A 102 -1.98 -10.36 -7.85
C ILE A 102 -1.24 -9.78 -6.63
N SER A 103 -1.79 -8.77 -5.94
CA SER A 103 -1.14 -8.18 -4.75
C SER A 103 -1.11 -9.13 -3.54
N PHE A 104 -1.96 -10.15 -3.51
CA PHE A 104 -1.99 -11.18 -2.45
C PHE A 104 -1.21 -12.46 -2.80
N GLY A 105 -0.51 -12.51 -3.94
CA GLY A 105 0.36 -13.65 -4.29
C GLY A 105 -0.37 -14.99 -4.51
N ILE A 106 -1.69 -14.96 -4.79
CA ILE A 106 -2.46 -16.18 -5.02
C ILE A 106 -2.26 -16.63 -6.47
N THR A 107 -1.33 -17.56 -6.68
CA THR A 107 -1.16 -18.28 -7.95
C THR A 107 -2.30 -19.28 -8.13
N PHE A 108 -3.16 -19.05 -9.13
CA PHE A 108 -4.20 -20.01 -9.51
C PHE A 108 -3.58 -21.17 -10.31
N ALA A 109 -2.98 -22.14 -9.61
CA ALA A 109 -2.66 -23.45 -10.18
C ALA A 109 -3.92 -24.34 -10.11
N GLY A 110 -4.89 -24.09 -10.99
CA GLY A 110 -6.12 -24.88 -11.07
C GLY A 110 -6.60 -25.01 -12.49
N LYS A 111 -6.56 -26.24 -13.04
CA LYS A 111 -7.12 -26.60 -14.35
C LYS A 111 -8.56 -26.07 -14.47
N ALA A 112 -8.76 -25.03 -15.25
CA ALA A 112 -10.06 -24.50 -15.61
C ALA A 112 -10.72 -25.43 -16.64
N SER A 113 -11.28 -26.53 -16.18
CA SER A 113 -12.08 -27.43 -17.00
C SER A 113 -13.34 -27.87 -16.26
N SER A 114 -14.18 -26.90 -15.90
CA SER A 114 -15.65 -27.04 -15.78
C SER A 114 -16.27 -25.79 -15.13
N ALA A 115 -16.52 -24.73 -15.91
CA ALA A 115 -17.40 -23.63 -15.51
C ALA A 115 -17.99 -22.94 -16.74
N THR A 116 -18.62 -23.71 -17.62
CA THR A 116 -19.41 -23.19 -18.75
C THR A 116 -20.86 -23.00 -18.32
N SER A 117 -21.15 -21.88 -17.66
CA SER A 117 -22.50 -21.27 -17.66
C SER A 117 -22.51 -19.88 -17.04
N LEU A 118 -21.69 -18.97 -17.57
CA LEU A 118 -22.04 -17.55 -17.59
C LEU A 118 -22.04 -17.10 -19.05
N THR A 119 -23.23 -16.77 -19.55
CA THR A 119 -23.43 -16.17 -20.88
C THR A 119 -22.91 -14.73 -20.85
N ALA A 120 -21.60 -14.57 -21.02
CA ALA A 120 -21.03 -13.36 -21.58
C ALA A 120 -21.03 -13.50 -23.11
N SER A 121 -21.20 -12.40 -23.84
CA SER A 121 -21.22 -12.44 -25.30
C SER A 121 -19.92 -13.07 -25.83
N GLY A 122 -19.96 -13.79 -26.96
CA GLY A 122 -18.79 -14.51 -27.48
C GLY A 122 -17.54 -13.63 -27.70
N ALA A 123 -17.71 -12.31 -27.81
CA ALA A 123 -16.62 -11.34 -27.88
C ALA A 123 -15.91 -11.14 -26.52
N ASP A 124 -16.65 -11.17 -25.40
CA ASP A 124 -16.09 -10.98 -24.06
C ASP A 124 -15.26 -12.19 -23.62
N LEU A 125 -15.67 -13.42 -23.98
CA LEU A 125 -14.91 -14.62 -23.62
C LEU A 125 -13.60 -14.73 -24.42
N GLN A 126 -13.59 -14.33 -25.71
CA GLN A 126 -12.36 -14.24 -26.50
C GLN A 126 -11.42 -13.14 -26.00
N GLN A 127 -11.96 -11.99 -25.60
CA GLN A 127 -11.17 -10.88 -25.04
C GLN A 127 -10.63 -11.22 -23.65
N LEU A 128 -11.41 -11.93 -22.83
CA LEU A 128 -10.98 -12.45 -21.53
C LEU A 128 -9.94 -13.57 -21.68
N GLN A 129 -10.07 -14.44 -22.69
CA GLN A 129 -9.07 -15.46 -23.03
C GLN A 129 -7.81 -14.83 -23.63
N ALA A 130 -7.91 -13.72 -24.36
CA ALA A 130 -6.76 -12.94 -24.83
C ALA A 130 -6.08 -12.21 -23.66
N MET A 131 -6.84 -11.66 -22.71
CA MET A 131 -6.30 -11.11 -21.46
C MET A 131 -5.65 -12.20 -20.61
N LEU A 132 -6.28 -13.36 -20.44
CA LEU A 132 -5.71 -14.50 -19.70
C LEU A 132 -4.51 -15.12 -20.41
N ARG A 133 -4.45 -15.12 -21.74
CA ARG A 133 -3.23 -15.47 -22.51
C ARG A 133 -2.13 -14.44 -22.35
N GLY A 134 -2.48 -13.16 -22.22
CA GLY A 134 -1.55 -12.09 -21.85
C GLY A 134 -1.02 -12.23 -20.42
N VAL A 135 -1.85 -12.70 -19.49
CA VAL A 135 -1.47 -12.98 -18.10
C VAL A 135 -0.71 -14.30 -17.96
N SER A 136 -1.04 -15.34 -18.75
CA SER A 136 -0.30 -16.62 -18.76
C SER A 136 1.05 -16.53 -19.47
N ASN A 137 1.29 -15.45 -20.22
CA ASN A 137 2.59 -15.08 -20.79
C ASN A 137 3.36 -14.07 -19.92
N VAL A 138 2.93 -13.78 -18.68
CA VAL A 138 3.81 -13.23 -17.66
C VAL A 138 4.70 -14.36 -17.11
N THR A 139 5.44 -15.01 -18.01
CA THR A 139 6.77 -15.45 -17.64
C THR A 139 7.55 -14.16 -17.45
N THR A 140 7.91 -13.86 -16.21
CA THR A 140 8.91 -12.85 -15.86
C THR A 140 10.15 -13.10 -16.72
N ALA A 141 10.26 -12.42 -17.87
CA ALA A 141 11.37 -12.61 -18.78
C ALA A 141 12.58 -11.89 -18.17
N THR A 142 13.17 -12.49 -17.14
CA THR A 142 14.41 -12.00 -16.54
C THR A 142 15.50 -12.13 -17.59
N THR A 143 15.97 -10.99 -18.10
CA THR A 143 17.04 -10.95 -19.10
C THR A 143 18.38 -11.33 -18.48
N PRO A 144 19.40 -11.72 -19.28
CA PRO A 144 20.75 -11.91 -18.77
C PRO A 144 21.28 -10.67 -18.03
N LEU A 145 21.02 -9.49 -18.57
CA LEU A 145 21.39 -8.20 -17.97
C LEU A 145 20.74 -8.03 -16.58
N MET A 146 19.46 -8.37 -16.44
CA MET A 146 18.78 -8.33 -15.14
C MET A 146 19.38 -9.31 -14.13
N LYS A 147 19.73 -10.54 -14.53
CA LYS A 147 20.37 -11.52 -13.62
C LYS A 147 21.79 -11.11 -13.22
N ALA A 148 22.51 -10.46 -14.11
CA ALA A 148 23.85 -9.93 -13.83
C ALA A 148 23.76 -8.77 -12.85
N ALA A 149 22.84 -7.82 -13.11
CA ALA A 149 22.60 -6.66 -12.26
C ALA A 149 22.07 -7.04 -10.86
N GLU A 150 21.11 -7.96 -10.76
CA GLU A 150 20.58 -8.46 -9.48
C GLU A 150 21.68 -9.07 -8.59
N ALA A 151 22.66 -9.73 -9.21
CA ALA A 151 23.77 -10.37 -8.52
C ALA A 151 25.01 -9.47 -8.34
N GLY A 152 24.98 -8.22 -8.79
CA GLY A 152 26.12 -7.30 -8.69
C GLY A 152 27.33 -7.69 -9.54
N ARG A 153 27.13 -8.42 -10.65
CA ARG A 153 28.23 -8.85 -11.54
C ARG A 153 28.56 -7.73 -12.53
N THR A 154 29.23 -6.68 -12.05
CA THR A 154 29.51 -5.43 -12.78
C THR A 154 30.17 -5.65 -14.14
N GLU A 155 31.20 -6.48 -14.24
CA GLU A 155 31.88 -6.74 -15.53
C GLU A 155 30.99 -7.47 -16.55
N GLU A 156 30.08 -8.34 -16.08
CA GLU A 156 29.10 -8.99 -16.95
C GLU A 156 28.03 -8.00 -17.42
N VAL A 157 27.60 -7.08 -16.54
CA VAL A 157 26.71 -5.96 -16.90
C VAL A 157 27.35 -5.09 -17.98
N LYS A 158 28.61 -4.66 -17.79
CA LYS A 158 29.36 -3.87 -18.78
C LYS A 158 29.50 -4.60 -20.11
N ALA A 159 29.81 -5.89 -20.10
CA ALA A 159 29.90 -6.70 -21.33
C ALA A 159 28.55 -6.78 -22.06
N LEU A 160 27.47 -7.05 -21.33
CA LEU A 160 26.13 -7.17 -21.92
C LEU A 160 25.62 -5.83 -22.50
N LEU A 161 25.90 -4.70 -21.85
CA LEU A 161 25.56 -3.38 -22.36
C LEU A 161 26.32 -3.06 -23.66
N ARG A 162 27.63 -3.36 -23.71
CA ARG A 162 28.45 -3.25 -24.94
C ARG A 162 27.93 -4.13 -26.07
N ASP A 163 27.38 -5.30 -25.76
CA ASP A 163 26.76 -6.21 -26.72
C ASP A 163 25.34 -5.78 -27.14
N GLY A 164 24.85 -4.63 -26.65
CA GLY A 164 23.57 -4.03 -27.03
C GLY A 164 22.37 -4.53 -26.23
N ALA A 165 22.57 -5.07 -25.03
CA ALA A 165 21.46 -5.42 -24.14
C ALA A 165 20.70 -4.16 -23.72
N ASP A 166 19.38 -4.19 -23.87
CA ASP A 166 18.49 -3.06 -23.53
C ASP A 166 18.34 -2.91 -21.98
N PRO A 167 18.80 -1.79 -21.38
CA PRO A 167 18.71 -1.56 -19.94
C PRO A 167 17.30 -1.16 -19.45
N TYR A 168 16.36 -0.91 -20.37
CA TYR A 168 15.00 -0.43 -20.07
C TYR A 168 13.96 -1.55 -19.96
N VAL A 169 14.34 -2.81 -20.24
CA VAL A 169 13.44 -3.95 -20.12
C VAL A 169 12.99 -4.13 -18.67
N LYS A 170 11.66 -4.16 -18.45
CA LYS A 170 11.04 -4.34 -17.13
C LYS A 170 10.62 -5.79 -16.89
N SER A 171 10.87 -6.29 -15.68
CA SER A 171 10.23 -7.49 -15.12
C SER A 171 9.46 -7.08 -13.88
N GLY A 172 8.13 -7.11 -13.96
CA GLY A 172 7.28 -6.43 -12.98
C GLY A 172 7.47 -4.91 -13.06
N PHE A 173 7.94 -4.29 -11.98
CA PHE A 173 8.17 -2.84 -11.90
C PHE A 173 9.64 -2.42 -12.06
N LEU A 174 10.57 -3.37 -12.10
CA LEU A 174 12.01 -3.08 -12.06
C LEU A 174 12.70 -3.43 -13.38
N THR A 175 13.67 -2.59 -13.75
CA THR A 175 14.67 -2.84 -14.79
C THR A 175 15.92 -3.48 -14.21
N ALA A 176 16.92 -3.78 -15.05
CA ALA A 176 18.22 -4.25 -14.58
C ALA A 176 18.88 -3.22 -13.65
N GLY A 177 18.89 -1.93 -14.03
CA GLY A 177 19.36 -0.85 -13.16
C GLY A 177 18.57 -0.79 -11.84
N GLY A 178 17.24 -0.91 -11.92
CA GLY A 178 16.38 -0.94 -10.73
C GLY A 178 16.69 -2.10 -9.78
N LEU A 179 17.07 -3.27 -10.31
CA LEU A 179 17.51 -4.42 -9.51
C LEU A 179 18.89 -4.19 -8.89
N ALA A 180 19.81 -3.53 -9.59
CA ALA A 180 21.10 -3.15 -9.03
C ALA A 180 20.93 -2.18 -7.85
N VAL A 181 20.09 -1.14 -8.03
CA VAL A 181 19.73 -0.20 -6.95
C VAL A 181 19.08 -0.95 -5.80
N LYS A 182 18.03 -1.73 -6.05
CA LYS A 182 17.32 -2.47 -5.00
C LYS A 182 18.25 -3.32 -4.12
N ASN A 183 19.28 -3.91 -4.70
CA ASN A 183 20.24 -4.75 -3.97
C ASN A 183 21.49 -4.00 -3.48
N GLY A 184 21.59 -2.69 -3.71
CA GLY A 184 22.66 -1.83 -3.21
C GLY A 184 23.99 -1.99 -3.96
N HIS A 185 23.97 -2.44 -5.21
CA HIS A 185 25.18 -2.69 -6.00
C HIS A 185 25.70 -1.40 -6.64
N ILE A 186 26.33 -0.53 -5.85
CA ILE A 186 26.78 0.82 -6.25
C ILE A 186 27.62 0.78 -7.55
N GLU A 187 28.66 -0.06 -7.61
CA GLU A 187 29.53 -0.18 -8.78
C GLU A 187 28.76 -0.62 -10.05
N THR A 188 27.71 -1.43 -9.87
CA THR A 188 26.85 -1.82 -10.98
C THR A 188 25.94 -0.67 -11.42
N VAL A 189 25.46 0.15 -10.49
CA VAL A 189 24.72 1.38 -10.82
C VAL A 189 25.62 2.37 -11.57
N GLU A 190 26.86 2.58 -11.11
CA GLU A 190 27.87 3.38 -11.83
C GLU A 190 28.08 2.89 -13.25
N ALA A 191 28.19 1.58 -13.46
CA ALA A 191 28.31 1.00 -14.78
C ALA A 191 27.12 1.31 -15.70
N PHE A 192 25.90 1.39 -15.16
CA PHE A 192 24.74 1.85 -15.94
C PHE A 192 24.84 3.34 -16.27
N LEU A 193 25.37 4.17 -15.38
CA LEU A 193 25.54 5.61 -15.60
C LEU A 193 26.68 5.96 -16.58
N GLU A 194 27.64 5.05 -16.78
CA GLU A 194 28.68 5.20 -17.82
C GLU A 194 28.10 5.07 -19.25
N GLU A 195 26.93 4.45 -19.41
CA GLU A 195 26.28 4.29 -20.71
C GLU A 195 25.51 5.56 -21.12
N ASP A 196 25.92 6.19 -22.22
CA ASP A 196 25.36 7.47 -22.70
C ASP A 196 23.83 7.48 -22.80
N ALA A 197 23.21 6.37 -23.21
CA ALA A 197 21.75 6.28 -23.32
C ALA A 197 21.07 6.44 -21.95
N VAL A 198 21.63 5.81 -20.92
CA VAL A 198 21.11 5.81 -19.56
C VAL A 198 21.41 7.14 -18.86
N ALA A 199 22.65 7.63 -18.97
CA ALA A 199 23.10 8.87 -18.34
C ALA A 199 22.26 10.08 -18.76
N ASN A 200 21.78 10.11 -20.02
CA ASN A 200 21.00 11.21 -20.55
C ASN A 200 19.49 11.06 -20.35
N ASP A 201 19.00 9.90 -19.89
CA ASP A 201 17.59 9.66 -19.60
C ASP A 201 17.26 9.99 -18.14
N LYS A 202 17.11 11.29 -17.87
CA LYS A 202 16.71 11.81 -16.55
C LYS A 202 15.42 11.18 -16.01
N GLY A 203 14.54 10.74 -16.91
CA GLY A 203 13.30 10.09 -16.56
C GLY A 203 13.54 8.70 -15.99
N TYR A 204 14.36 7.91 -16.66
CA TYR A 204 14.81 6.61 -16.17
C TYR A 204 15.60 6.72 -14.87
N LEU A 205 16.51 7.69 -14.77
CA LEU A 205 17.24 7.96 -13.52
C LEU A 205 16.30 8.33 -12.38
N GLY A 206 15.19 9.04 -12.65
CA GLY A 206 14.14 9.29 -11.68
C GLY A 206 13.40 8.03 -11.22
N GLU A 207 13.21 7.02 -12.09
CA GLU A 207 12.68 5.71 -11.69
C GLU A 207 13.67 4.96 -10.77
N LEU A 208 14.96 5.04 -11.05
CA LEU A 208 16.00 4.48 -10.18
C LEU A 208 16.07 5.21 -8.83
N LEU A 209 15.92 6.53 -8.82
CA LEU A 209 15.92 7.36 -7.62
C LEU A 209 14.74 7.00 -6.71
N LEU A 210 13.58 6.69 -7.29
CA LEU A 210 12.43 6.19 -6.53
C LEU A 210 12.78 4.90 -5.77
N VAL A 211 13.46 3.94 -6.42
CA VAL A 211 13.92 2.70 -5.75
C VAL A 211 14.95 3.02 -4.67
N ALA A 212 15.93 3.89 -4.96
CA ALA A 212 16.97 4.27 -4.00
C ALA A 212 16.39 4.94 -2.75
N ALA A 213 15.37 5.78 -2.91
CA ALA A 213 14.68 6.44 -1.80
C ALA A 213 13.87 5.44 -0.94
N THR A 214 13.19 4.47 -1.57
CA THR A 214 12.47 3.41 -0.85
C THR A 214 13.42 2.52 -0.05
N GLU A 215 14.59 2.19 -0.60
CA GLU A 215 15.61 1.35 0.07
C GLU A 215 16.57 2.16 0.96
N ASN A 216 16.35 3.48 1.09
CA ASN A 216 17.16 4.41 1.88
C ASN A 216 18.67 4.42 1.55
N GLN A 217 19.02 4.38 0.27
CA GLN A 217 20.40 4.34 -0.19
C GLN A 217 20.91 5.73 -0.56
N LEU A 218 21.42 6.48 0.43
CA LEU A 218 21.88 7.86 0.26
C LEU A 218 22.95 8.04 -0.83
N ASP A 219 23.93 7.14 -0.87
CA ASP A 219 25.03 7.23 -1.85
C ASP A 219 24.54 7.06 -3.29
N ILE A 220 23.67 6.07 -3.52
CA ILE A 220 23.06 5.84 -4.85
C ILE A 220 22.11 6.98 -5.20
N ALA A 221 21.29 7.45 -4.26
CA ALA A 221 20.39 8.58 -4.49
C ALA A 221 21.19 9.84 -4.87
N GLY A 222 22.26 10.16 -4.14
CA GLY A 222 23.14 11.29 -4.43
C GLY A 222 23.75 11.19 -5.82
N MET A 223 24.30 10.03 -6.16
CA MET A 223 24.85 9.76 -7.49
C MET A 223 23.82 9.95 -8.61
N LEU A 224 22.59 9.46 -8.44
CA LEU A 224 21.52 9.62 -9.41
C LEU A 224 21.10 11.09 -9.56
N LEU A 225 21.03 11.83 -8.46
CA LEU A 225 20.70 13.26 -8.43
C LEU A 225 21.78 14.11 -9.08
N ASP A 226 23.06 13.80 -8.84
CA ASP A 226 24.20 14.45 -9.50
C ASP A 226 24.19 14.24 -11.02
N ASN A 227 23.65 13.11 -11.47
CA ASN A 227 23.40 12.80 -12.89
C ASN A 227 22.06 13.34 -13.41
N GLY A 228 21.35 14.15 -12.62
CA GLY A 228 20.16 14.88 -13.04
C GLY A 228 18.86 14.06 -13.04
N ALA A 229 18.76 13.03 -12.19
CA ALA A 229 17.52 12.27 -11.97
C ALA A 229 16.32 13.19 -11.67
N GLU A 230 15.19 12.92 -12.31
CA GLU A 230 13.95 13.63 -12.00
C GLU A 230 13.40 13.23 -10.62
N THR A 231 13.25 14.20 -9.72
CA THR A 231 12.72 14.00 -8.36
C THR A 231 11.20 13.75 -8.32
N GLY A 232 10.49 14.01 -9.42
CA GLY A 232 9.03 13.92 -9.52
C GLY A 232 8.48 12.60 -10.08
N LYS A 233 9.32 11.59 -10.34
CA LYS A 233 8.85 10.27 -10.80
C LYS A 233 8.07 9.57 -9.70
N THR A 234 6.93 8.99 -10.04
CA THR A 234 6.03 8.39 -9.04
C THR A 234 5.80 6.91 -9.25
N ASP A 235 5.57 6.22 -8.14
CA ASP A 235 5.07 4.85 -8.14
C ASP A 235 3.58 4.73 -8.55
N VAL A 236 3.03 3.52 -8.37
CA VAL A 236 1.62 3.22 -8.62
C VAL A 236 0.65 3.97 -7.70
N MET A 237 1.07 4.45 -6.53
CA MET A 237 0.27 5.27 -5.61
C MET A 237 0.40 6.77 -5.87
N GLY A 238 1.20 7.16 -6.87
CA GLY A 238 1.50 8.55 -7.16
C GLY A 238 2.47 9.16 -6.15
N MET A 239 3.29 8.36 -5.47
CA MET A 239 4.27 8.85 -4.51
C MET A 239 5.65 9.01 -5.18
N PRO A 240 6.24 10.22 -5.15
CA PRO A 240 7.62 10.45 -5.57
C PRO A 240 8.63 10.02 -4.50
N PRO A 241 9.94 9.97 -4.84
CA PRO A 241 11.02 9.66 -3.89
C PRO A 241 10.88 10.38 -2.53
N LEU A 242 10.56 11.69 -2.53
CA LEU A 242 10.44 12.47 -1.30
C LEU A 242 9.33 11.93 -0.39
N MET A 243 8.20 11.50 -0.95
CA MET A 243 7.12 10.91 -0.15
C MET A 243 7.51 9.55 0.43
N HIS A 244 8.24 8.72 -0.31
CA HIS A 244 8.76 7.45 0.22
C HIS A 244 9.72 7.67 1.38
N ALA A 245 10.61 8.66 1.28
CA ALA A 245 11.51 9.03 2.36
C ALA A 245 10.74 9.46 3.63
N VAL A 246 9.66 10.22 3.48
CA VAL A 246 8.80 10.66 4.60
C VAL A 246 8.00 9.51 5.20
N ASP A 247 7.35 8.69 4.38
CA ASP A 247 6.54 7.53 4.81
C ASP A 247 7.39 6.53 5.63
N MET A 248 8.64 6.34 5.21
CA MET A 248 9.60 5.46 5.88
C MET A 248 10.40 6.18 6.99
N GLN A 249 10.12 7.45 7.26
CA GLN A 249 10.81 8.29 8.27
C GLN A 249 12.33 8.42 8.07
N ASN A 250 12.79 8.34 6.83
CA ASN A 250 14.18 8.48 6.43
C ASN A 250 14.53 9.96 6.21
N TRP A 251 14.66 10.72 7.30
CA TRP A 251 14.79 12.19 7.23
C TRP A 251 16.06 12.68 6.53
N GLN A 252 17.17 11.93 6.59
CA GLN A 252 18.37 12.26 5.83
C GLN A 252 18.15 12.14 4.31
N MET A 253 17.37 11.15 3.88
CA MET A 253 16.98 11.00 2.47
C MET A 253 16.01 12.11 2.05
N ALA A 254 15.06 12.48 2.93
CA ALA A 254 14.16 13.60 2.68
C ALA A 254 14.94 14.92 2.51
N ASP A 255 15.97 15.15 3.34
CA ASP A 255 16.84 16.32 3.26
C ASP A 255 17.60 16.37 1.93
N LEU A 256 18.26 15.27 1.55
CA LEU A 256 18.94 15.15 0.27
C LEU A 256 18.02 15.48 -0.91
N LEU A 257 16.79 14.96 -0.88
CA LEU A 257 15.81 15.17 -1.95
C LEU A 257 15.30 16.62 -2.00
N LEU A 258 15.05 17.23 -0.84
CA LEU A 258 14.64 18.64 -0.75
C LEU A 258 15.76 19.59 -1.23
N GLU A 259 17.00 19.35 -0.80
CA GLU A 259 18.18 20.10 -1.23
C GLU A 259 18.41 19.97 -2.76
N SER A 260 18.01 18.83 -3.33
CA SER A 260 18.05 18.57 -4.77
C SER A 260 16.81 19.05 -5.53
N GLY A 261 15.93 19.82 -4.88
CA GLY A 261 14.79 20.48 -5.52
C GLY A 261 13.55 19.59 -5.70
N ALA A 262 13.36 18.56 -4.88
CA ALA A 262 12.11 17.81 -4.84
C ALA A 262 10.92 18.72 -4.45
N ASP A 263 9.80 18.58 -5.15
CA ASP A 263 8.60 19.37 -4.92
C ASP A 263 7.88 18.94 -3.63
N VAL A 264 7.96 19.78 -2.60
CA VAL A 264 7.27 19.60 -1.31
C VAL A 264 5.74 19.62 -1.43
N ASN A 265 5.21 20.18 -2.53
CA ASN A 265 3.78 20.30 -2.81
C ASN A 265 3.23 19.18 -3.70
N PHE A 266 4.05 18.19 -4.05
CA PHE A 266 3.58 17.03 -4.78
C PHE A 266 2.44 16.35 -4.01
N LYS A 267 1.45 15.79 -4.72
CA LYS A 267 0.31 15.10 -4.12
C LYS A 267 0.19 13.67 -4.64
N ASN A 268 0.05 12.72 -3.74
CA ASN A 268 -0.26 11.33 -4.08
C ASN A 268 -1.71 11.17 -4.57
N ARG A 269 -2.13 9.95 -4.91
CA ARG A 269 -3.50 9.67 -5.39
C ARG A 269 -4.61 9.96 -4.38
N MET A 270 -4.29 10.06 -3.09
CA MET A 270 -5.22 10.48 -2.03
C MET A 270 -5.28 12.00 -1.87
N GLY A 271 -4.46 12.74 -2.64
CA GLY A 271 -4.32 14.18 -2.56
C GLY A 271 -3.45 14.65 -1.39
N TRP A 272 -2.69 13.75 -0.76
CA TRP A 272 -1.84 14.09 0.38
C TRP A 272 -0.45 14.49 -0.10
N ASN A 273 0.13 15.51 0.52
CA ASN A 273 1.54 15.89 0.36
C ASN A 273 2.35 15.52 1.61
N VAL A 274 3.66 15.77 1.56
CA VAL A 274 4.57 15.47 2.69
C VAL A 274 4.27 16.25 3.96
N LEU A 275 3.71 17.46 3.86
CA LEU A 275 3.25 18.21 5.03
C LEU A 275 2.13 17.45 5.75
N THR A 276 1.14 16.96 5.01
CA THR A 276 0.03 16.19 5.60
C THR A 276 0.53 14.87 6.22
N MET A 277 1.48 14.20 5.56
CA MET A 277 2.09 12.96 6.08
C MET A 277 2.81 13.22 7.40
N ALA A 278 3.71 14.21 7.47
CA ALA A 278 4.41 14.55 8.71
C ALA A 278 3.49 14.98 9.86
N VAL A 279 2.35 15.62 9.56
CA VAL A 279 1.33 15.92 10.57
C VAL A 279 0.71 14.64 11.13
N LEU A 280 0.40 13.67 10.28
CA LEU A 280 -0.19 12.40 10.71
C LEU A 280 0.79 11.52 11.47
N ASP A 281 2.07 11.62 11.16
CA ASP A 281 3.17 11.00 11.91
C ASP A 281 3.55 11.77 13.19
N GLU A 282 2.87 12.88 13.46
CA GLU A 282 3.07 13.73 14.64
C GLU A 282 4.50 14.31 14.77
N ASN A 283 5.20 14.48 13.65
CA ASN A 283 6.57 14.98 13.61
C ASN A 283 6.61 16.50 13.42
N ALA A 284 6.52 17.25 14.53
CA ALA A 284 6.52 18.72 14.52
C ALA A 284 7.75 19.34 13.85
N GLN A 285 8.94 18.72 13.98
CA GLN A 285 10.17 19.21 13.35
C GLN A 285 10.07 19.16 11.82
N MET A 286 9.53 18.06 11.27
CA MET A 286 9.36 17.94 9.83
C MET A 286 8.20 18.78 9.30
N VAL A 287 7.14 18.98 10.10
CA VAL A 287 6.09 19.95 9.77
C VAL A 287 6.68 21.35 9.61
N GLU A 288 7.48 21.81 10.57
CA GLU A 288 8.17 23.09 10.48
C GLU A 288 9.08 23.15 9.24
N LYS A 289 9.89 22.12 9.03
CA LYS A 289 10.80 22.05 7.88
C LYS A 289 10.07 22.13 6.54
N PHE A 290 8.99 21.35 6.35
CA PHE A 290 8.24 21.39 5.09
C PHE A 290 7.56 22.74 4.85
N LEU A 291 7.07 23.40 5.91
CA LEU A 291 6.54 24.76 5.80
C LEU A 291 7.64 25.76 5.39
N ASP A 292 8.86 25.61 5.93
CA ASP A 292 10.00 26.46 5.58
C ASP A 292 10.45 26.24 4.12
N TYR A 293 10.27 25.02 3.58
CA TYR A 293 10.43 24.71 2.16
C TYR A 293 9.23 25.14 1.28
N GLY A 294 8.22 25.82 1.84
CA GLY A 294 7.09 26.36 1.09
C GLY A 294 5.96 25.38 0.81
N ALA A 295 5.77 24.37 1.68
CA ALA A 295 4.60 23.52 1.61
C ALA A 295 3.30 24.34 1.78
N ASP A 296 2.31 24.07 0.93
CA ASP A 296 0.98 24.65 1.01
C ASP A 296 0.30 24.19 2.29
N ILE A 297 0.25 25.09 3.26
CA ILE A 297 -0.36 24.87 4.58
C ILE A 297 -1.86 24.55 4.51
N ASN A 298 -2.51 24.93 3.41
CA ASN A 298 -3.94 24.72 3.17
C ASN A 298 -4.19 23.68 2.07
N VAL A 299 -3.18 22.85 1.76
CA VAL A 299 -3.32 21.74 0.81
C VAL A 299 -4.54 20.89 1.13
N ARG A 300 -5.24 20.44 0.10
CA ARG A 300 -6.46 19.66 0.23
C ARG A 300 -6.30 18.26 -0.35
N SER A 301 -6.62 17.27 0.48
CA SER A 301 -6.78 15.88 0.04
C SER A 301 -7.94 15.71 -0.91
N ALA A 302 -8.04 14.52 -1.51
CA ALA A 302 -9.20 14.14 -2.32
C ALA A 302 -10.51 14.28 -1.55
N GLU A 303 -10.53 14.06 -0.23
CA GLU A 303 -11.71 14.24 0.65
C GLU A 303 -11.83 15.64 1.24
N GLY A 304 -10.99 16.57 0.81
CA GLY A 304 -11.00 17.95 1.26
C GLY A 304 -10.36 18.19 2.62
N TRP A 305 -9.58 17.23 3.13
CA TRP A 305 -8.85 17.40 4.39
C TRP A 305 -7.65 18.31 4.22
N THR A 306 -7.41 19.16 5.21
CA THR A 306 -6.22 20.00 5.33
C THR A 306 -5.24 19.45 6.38
N PRO A 307 -3.97 19.88 6.37
CA PRO A 307 -3.02 19.56 7.44
C PRO A 307 -3.57 19.91 8.83
N LEU A 308 -4.25 21.06 8.98
CA LEU A 308 -4.85 21.43 10.26
C LEU A 308 -5.96 20.47 10.69
N MET A 309 -6.80 20.00 9.76
CA MET A 309 -7.79 18.95 10.07
C MET A 309 -7.12 17.64 10.50
N ALA A 310 -6.02 17.26 9.86
CA ALA A 310 -5.25 16.08 10.24
C ALA A 310 -4.70 16.20 11.68
N ALA A 311 -4.08 17.33 12.02
CA ALA A 311 -3.59 17.61 13.38
C ALA A 311 -4.73 17.56 14.41
N CYS A 312 -5.90 18.13 14.06
CA CYS A 312 -7.09 18.11 14.90
C CYS A 312 -7.72 16.73 15.05
N ASN A 313 -7.60 15.86 14.06
CA ASN A 313 -8.09 14.49 14.13
C ASN A 313 -7.18 13.61 15.01
N VAL A 314 -5.86 13.78 14.92
CA VAL A 314 -4.89 13.04 15.74
C VAL A 314 -4.86 13.57 17.19
N GLY A 315 -5.10 14.88 17.38
CA GLY A 315 -5.17 15.51 18.69
C GLY A 315 -3.86 16.18 19.12
N ASN A 316 -2.95 16.42 18.17
CA ASN A 316 -1.65 17.01 18.46
C ASN A 316 -1.76 18.54 18.56
N THR A 317 -1.92 19.04 19.79
CA THR A 317 -2.06 20.49 20.08
C THR A 317 -0.87 21.30 19.59
N GLN A 318 0.36 20.79 19.75
CA GLN A 318 1.57 21.49 19.34
C GLN A 318 1.60 21.73 17.82
N ILE A 319 1.30 20.70 17.02
CA ILE A 319 1.26 20.83 15.56
C ILE A 319 0.07 21.70 15.12
N ALA A 320 -1.08 21.58 15.78
CA ALA A 320 -2.22 22.44 15.48
C ALA A 320 -1.88 23.92 15.72
N GLU A 321 -1.28 24.25 16.86
CA GLU A 321 -0.81 25.60 17.18
C GLU A 321 0.25 26.09 16.20
N LEU A 322 1.22 25.24 15.83
CA LEU A 322 2.22 25.55 14.81
C LEU A 322 1.55 25.93 13.48
N LEU A 323 0.65 25.09 12.97
CA LEU A 323 -0.05 25.34 11.70
C LEU A 323 -0.87 26.64 11.76
N ILE A 324 -1.59 26.88 12.86
CA ILE A 324 -2.36 28.12 13.06
C ILE A 324 -1.43 29.34 13.08
N SER A 325 -0.31 29.27 13.80
CA SER A 325 0.67 30.35 13.88
C SER A 325 1.30 30.69 12.53
N ARG A 326 1.36 29.70 11.62
CA ARG A 326 1.87 29.82 10.25
C ARG A 326 0.76 30.19 9.24
N GLY A 327 -0.46 30.45 9.70
CA GLY A 327 -1.55 30.99 8.86
C GLY A 327 -2.47 29.94 8.24
N ALA A 328 -2.59 28.74 8.81
CA ALA A 328 -3.56 27.76 8.36
C ALA A 328 -5.00 28.29 8.46
N ASP A 329 -5.80 28.11 7.40
CA ASP A 329 -7.21 28.52 7.39
C ASP A 329 -8.06 27.52 8.17
N MET A 330 -8.52 27.97 9.34
CA MET A 330 -9.35 27.21 10.26
C MET A 330 -10.80 27.01 9.78
N ASN A 331 -11.25 27.77 8.76
CA ASN A 331 -12.64 27.75 8.28
C ASN A 331 -12.87 26.84 7.08
N ILE A 332 -11.80 26.24 6.56
CA ILE A 332 -11.91 25.24 5.50
C ILE A 332 -12.82 24.10 5.98
N ARG A 333 -13.75 23.68 5.10
CA ARG A 333 -14.62 22.53 5.29
C ARG A 333 -14.21 21.36 4.39
N ASP A 334 -14.22 20.15 4.94
CA ASP A 334 -14.05 18.91 4.18
C ASP A 334 -15.32 18.62 3.33
N LYS A 335 -15.31 17.51 2.58
CA LYS A 335 -16.50 17.12 1.77
C LYS A 335 -17.76 16.83 2.58
N ASN A 336 -17.63 16.53 3.87
CA ASN A 336 -18.75 16.28 4.78
C ASN A 336 -19.21 17.56 5.49
N GLY A 337 -18.56 18.69 5.22
CA GLY A 337 -18.88 19.98 5.83
C GLY A 337 -18.20 20.22 7.18
N HIS A 338 -17.32 19.31 7.65
CA HIS A 338 -16.62 19.47 8.92
C HIS A 338 -15.43 20.42 8.78
N THR A 339 -15.25 21.28 9.80
CA THR A 339 -14.06 22.12 9.98
C THR A 339 -13.00 21.39 10.81
N ALA A 340 -11.80 21.98 10.94
CA ALA A 340 -10.77 21.46 11.84
C ALA A 340 -11.27 21.36 13.30
N MET A 341 -11.98 22.38 13.79
CA MET A 341 -12.62 22.35 15.12
C MET A 341 -13.67 21.25 15.24
N GLY A 342 -14.47 21.04 14.19
CA GLY A 342 -15.45 19.94 14.16
C GLY A 342 -14.79 18.57 14.33
N TRP A 343 -13.64 18.34 13.70
CA TRP A 343 -12.86 17.11 13.89
C TRP A 343 -12.30 16.98 15.31
N ALA A 344 -11.68 18.03 15.86
CA ALA A 344 -11.17 18.01 17.24
C ALA A 344 -12.28 17.74 18.27
N ALA A 345 -13.44 18.39 18.11
CA ALA A 345 -14.60 18.20 18.98
C ALA A 345 -15.19 16.77 18.86
N HIS A 346 -15.32 16.26 17.63
CA HIS A 346 -15.81 14.90 17.37
C HIS A 346 -14.91 13.82 17.99
N LYS A 347 -13.59 14.06 18.00
CA LYS A 347 -12.61 13.16 18.61
C LYS A 347 -12.41 13.37 20.12
N GLY A 348 -12.95 14.44 20.69
CA GLY A 348 -12.84 14.76 22.12
C GLY A 348 -11.50 15.39 22.52
N HIS A 349 -10.76 15.97 21.57
CA HIS A 349 -9.46 16.59 21.81
C HIS A 349 -9.62 18.01 22.36
N ILE A 350 -10.01 18.10 23.64
CA ILE A 350 -10.42 19.35 24.30
C ILE A 350 -9.34 20.44 24.25
N ASP A 351 -8.07 20.09 24.41
CA ASP A 351 -6.99 21.08 24.38
C ASP A 351 -6.78 21.69 22.99
N VAL A 352 -6.93 20.89 21.92
CA VAL A 352 -6.92 21.39 20.55
C VAL A 352 -8.13 22.32 20.29
N VAL A 353 -9.32 21.94 20.79
CA VAL A 353 -10.52 22.80 20.68
C VAL A 353 -10.27 24.15 21.36
N ARG A 354 -9.69 24.16 22.57
CA ARG A 354 -9.33 25.40 23.29
C ARG A 354 -8.32 26.24 22.52
N ALA A 355 -7.29 25.62 21.95
CA ALA A 355 -6.29 26.31 21.13
C ALA A 355 -6.94 26.99 19.91
N LEU A 356 -7.79 26.26 19.17
CA LEU A 356 -8.54 26.78 18.03
C LEU A 356 -9.49 27.93 18.41
N GLN A 357 -10.22 27.80 19.52
CA GLN A 357 -11.11 28.86 20.03
C GLN A 357 -10.32 30.11 20.40
N SER A 358 -9.18 29.95 21.05
CA SER A 358 -8.29 31.07 21.42
C SER A 358 -7.72 31.77 20.18
N ALA A 359 -7.51 31.03 19.09
CA ALA A 359 -7.12 31.57 17.79
C ALA A 359 -8.30 32.14 16.97
N GLY A 360 -9.53 32.10 17.49
CA GLY A 360 -10.71 32.69 16.86
C GLY A 360 -11.44 31.82 15.84
N ALA A 361 -11.25 30.49 15.86
CA ALA A 361 -12.07 29.59 15.03
C ALA A 361 -13.53 29.68 15.43
N ARG A 362 -14.40 29.58 14.43
CA ARG A 362 -15.85 29.56 14.56
C ARG A 362 -16.37 28.16 14.21
N GLU A 363 -17.53 27.81 14.74
CA GLU A 363 -18.23 26.55 14.46
C GLU A 363 -18.69 26.42 12.99
#